data_AF-A0A0A1U1M4-F1
#
_entry.id   AF-A0A0A1U1M4-F1
#
_cell.length_a   1.000
_cell.length_b   1.000
_cell.length_c   1.000
_cell.angle_alpha   90.00
_cell.angle_beta   90.00
_cell.angle_gamma   90.00
#
_symmetry.space_group_name_H-M   'P 1'
#
loop_
_entity.id
_entity.type
_entity.pdbx_description
1 polymer ?
#
loop_
_entity_poly.entity_id
_entity_poly.type
_entity_poly.pdbx_seq_one_letter_code
_entity_poly.pdbx_strand_id
1 'polypeptide(L)'
;MPPKRRSQPVDILDKAVLDSSGAVVVPPQKSTPPASPIKKPQPKKNPDDKPVCCFGKNCKLTNPLHRKRYFHDGEGEVEFNTLKDSIANLKDVMAKDSDTQEEKITKVDAYKTLLVSALETNKIGPEEKRLVRKYQKQMGVSVDQHAGLLAQIGWTEDDYFDGIRTVKDYDVMKEVEMLSNNEIGVIWIQNGSTEFGQEGDSVFAKVHTKFFQTMSCAQGNYVVDKIGIVVNKALKMQFNATKTEFNAKGFGEEEWAFHGSSQDAIQSISKSGFLMPKNNNKTAQLDSGFFGSGIYLTFYSDYALFYSEQRKSNQMLLCQVLPGKSFKCKKRMDGKKLEKGYDSHFSPKGNEIVMFNPKAILPKYIIQFRVNDAKIRQQEG
;
A
#
# COMPACT_ATOMS: atom_id res chain seq x y z
N MET A 1 -8.18 -24.05 26.86
CA MET A 1 -8.64 -25.34 26.34
C MET A 1 -8.44 -25.34 24.83
N PRO A 2 -7.48 -26.11 24.28
CA PRO A 2 -7.34 -26.24 22.84
C PRO A 2 -8.53 -27.03 22.26
N PRO A 3 -8.96 -26.77 21.02
CA PRO A 3 -10.06 -27.51 20.42
C PRO A 3 -9.61 -28.94 20.07
N LYS A 4 -10.45 -29.91 20.42
CA LYS A 4 -10.25 -31.34 20.09
C LYS A 4 -10.17 -31.53 18.57
N ARG A 5 -9.11 -32.18 18.10
CA ARG A 5 -8.97 -32.67 16.72
C ARG A 5 -10.15 -33.59 16.40
N ARG A 6 -10.89 -33.26 15.34
CA ARG A 6 -11.97 -34.09 14.78
C ARG A 6 -11.32 -35.08 13.81
N SER A 7 -11.60 -36.37 14.02
CA SER A 7 -11.22 -37.47 13.13
C SER A 7 -11.86 -37.30 11.75
N GLN A 8 -11.09 -37.55 10.69
CA GLN A 8 -11.62 -37.63 9.32
C GLN A 8 -12.22 -39.02 9.06
N PRO A 9 -13.27 -39.13 8.22
CA PRO A 9 -13.71 -40.41 7.70
C PRO A 9 -12.85 -40.83 6.50
N VAL A 10 -12.70 -42.14 6.39
CA VAL A 10 -12.04 -42.87 5.30
C VAL A 10 -13.04 -42.98 4.15
N ASP A 11 -12.70 -42.48 2.96
CA ASP A 11 -13.47 -42.74 1.74
C ASP A 11 -12.76 -43.76 0.85
N ILE A 12 -13.58 -44.76 0.51
CA ILE A 12 -13.32 -45.94 -0.31
C ILE A 12 -13.62 -45.58 -1.78
N LEU A 13 -12.82 -46.17 -2.67
CA LEU A 13 -12.94 -46.35 -4.14
C LEU A 13 -14.11 -45.69 -4.89
N ASP A 14 -13.80 -45.09 -6.05
CA ASP A 14 -14.19 -45.71 -7.33
C ASP A 14 -13.39 -45.22 -8.54
N LYS A 15 -13.10 -46.17 -9.44
CA LYS A 15 -12.47 -45.98 -10.76
C LYS A 15 -13.57 -45.72 -11.79
N ALA A 16 -13.37 -44.73 -12.65
CA ALA A 16 -14.09 -44.62 -13.91
C ALA A 16 -13.12 -44.26 -15.05
N VAL A 17 -13.13 -45.12 -16.07
CA VAL A 17 -12.51 -45.00 -17.39
C VAL A 17 -13.53 -44.34 -18.33
N LEU A 18 -13.08 -43.48 -19.26
CA LEU A 18 -13.68 -43.10 -20.57
C LEU A 18 -12.79 -41.97 -21.12
N ASP A 19 -11.95 -42.17 -22.13
CA ASP A 19 -12.14 -42.36 -23.59
C ASP A 19 -12.22 -41.05 -24.42
N SER A 20 -11.50 -41.15 -25.54
CA SER A 20 -11.06 -40.29 -26.63
C SER A 20 -12.01 -39.21 -27.16
N SER A 21 -11.45 -38.01 -27.31
CA SER A 21 -12.06 -36.90 -28.04
C SER A 21 -11.50 -36.82 -29.46
N GLY A 22 -12.34 -37.15 -30.44
CA GLY A 22 -12.11 -36.91 -31.85
C GLY A 22 -12.16 -35.42 -32.17
N ALA A 23 -11.10 -34.89 -32.79
CA ALA A 23 -11.02 -33.53 -33.27
C ALA A 23 -11.09 -33.50 -34.80
N VAL A 24 -12.02 -32.68 -35.32
CA VAL A 24 -12.23 -32.42 -36.75
C VAL A 24 -11.26 -31.32 -37.20
N VAL A 25 -10.45 -31.62 -38.22
CA VAL A 25 -9.50 -30.70 -38.86
C VAL A 25 -10.23 -29.93 -39.97
N VAL A 26 -10.24 -28.59 -39.90
CA VAL A 26 -10.74 -27.71 -40.97
C VAL A 26 -9.54 -27.18 -41.78
N PRO A 27 -9.56 -27.25 -43.13
CA PRO A 27 -8.45 -26.80 -43.97
C PRO A 27 -8.42 -25.27 -44.16
N PRO A 28 -7.25 -24.67 -44.46
CA PRO A 28 -7.07 -23.22 -44.47
C PRO A 28 -7.59 -22.58 -45.77
N GLN A 29 -8.35 -21.50 -45.64
CA GLN A 29 -8.72 -20.62 -46.76
C GLN A 29 -7.56 -19.67 -47.10
N LYS A 30 -7.21 -19.63 -48.38
CA LYS A 30 -6.30 -18.64 -48.98
C LYS A 30 -7.04 -17.31 -49.18
N SER A 31 -6.54 -16.23 -48.61
CA SER A 31 -6.94 -14.87 -48.94
C SER A 31 -5.76 -14.08 -49.53
N THR A 32 -5.99 -13.47 -50.69
CA THR A 32 -5.09 -12.54 -51.40
C THR A 32 -4.82 -11.26 -50.60
N PRO A 33 -3.64 -10.62 -50.78
CA PRO A 33 -3.26 -9.44 -50.02
C PRO A 33 -3.97 -8.18 -50.55
N PRO A 34 -4.47 -7.28 -49.67
CA PRO A 34 -4.94 -5.97 -50.08
C PRO A 34 -3.76 -5.00 -50.28
N ALA A 35 -3.98 -4.03 -51.16
CA ALA A 35 -3.02 -3.00 -51.57
C ALA A 35 -2.41 -2.23 -50.39
N SER A 36 -1.12 -1.91 -50.51
CA SER A 36 -0.36 -1.17 -49.51
C SER A 36 -0.92 0.24 -49.27
N PRO A 37 -1.17 0.65 -48.02
CA PRO A 37 -1.56 2.00 -47.71
C PRO A 37 -0.36 2.94 -47.77
N ILE A 38 -0.59 4.13 -48.33
CA ILE A 38 0.30 5.28 -48.35
C ILE A 38 0.84 5.53 -46.93
N LYS A 39 2.17 5.43 -46.75
CA LYS A 39 2.86 5.66 -45.47
C LYS A 39 2.63 7.11 -45.03
N LYS A 40 1.78 7.31 -44.02
CA LYS A 40 1.82 8.51 -43.18
C LYS A 40 3.16 8.54 -42.43
N PRO A 41 3.80 9.71 -42.25
CA PRO A 41 5.04 9.82 -41.49
C PRO A 41 4.83 9.23 -40.09
N GLN A 42 5.67 8.25 -39.73
CA GLN A 42 5.62 7.63 -38.41
C GLN A 42 6.01 8.65 -37.33
N PRO A 43 5.29 8.71 -36.20
CA PRO A 43 5.67 9.55 -35.08
C PRO A 43 7.07 9.15 -34.58
N LYS A 44 7.91 10.14 -34.28
CA LYS A 44 9.23 9.90 -33.69
C LYS A 44 9.04 9.08 -32.41
N LYS A 45 9.78 7.98 -32.27
CA LYS A 45 9.71 7.15 -31.06
C LYS A 45 10.25 7.96 -29.87
N ASN A 46 9.46 8.01 -28.80
CA ASN A 46 9.87 8.57 -27.51
C ASN A 46 11.04 7.73 -26.95
N PRO A 47 12.21 8.34 -26.68
CA PRO A 47 13.38 7.62 -26.17
C PRO A 47 13.23 7.06 -24.74
N ASP A 48 12.24 7.53 -23.96
CA ASP A 48 12.13 7.23 -22.51
C ASP A 48 10.80 6.54 -22.08
N ASP A 49 9.97 6.06 -23.01
CA ASP A 49 8.64 5.45 -22.71
C ASP A 49 7.66 6.33 -21.87
N LYS A 50 7.99 7.60 -21.66
CA LYS A 50 7.09 8.57 -21.00
C LYS A 50 5.75 8.69 -21.76
N PRO A 51 4.62 8.85 -21.05
CA PRO A 51 3.36 9.18 -21.72
C PRO A 51 3.49 10.51 -22.48
N VAL A 52 2.91 10.59 -23.68
CA VAL A 52 2.90 11.82 -24.48
C VAL A 52 2.08 12.88 -23.74
N CYS A 53 2.60 14.09 -23.62
CA CYS A 53 1.87 15.20 -23.02
C CYS A 53 0.53 15.42 -23.77
N CYS A 54 -0.58 15.51 -23.04
CA CYS A 54 -1.90 15.76 -23.61
C CYS A 54 -2.00 17.11 -24.35
N PHE A 55 -1.11 18.07 -24.05
CA PHE A 55 -1.01 19.35 -24.75
C PHE A 55 -0.02 19.34 -25.94
N GLY A 56 0.68 18.22 -26.16
CA GLY A 56 1.60 18.01 -27.28
C GLY A 56 2.67 19.10 -27.42
N LYS A 57 2.96 19.49 -28.67
CA LYS A 57 3.92 20.56 -29.00
C LYS A 57 3.51 21.95 -28.52
N ASN A 58 2.23 22.13 -28.16
CA ASN A 58 1.69 23.39 -27.68
C ASN A 58 1.62 23.48 -26.16
N CYS A 59 2.23 22.53 -25.45
CA CYS A 59 2.26 22.54 -23.99
C CYS A 59 3.00 23.78 -23.46
N LYS A 60 2.25 24.70 -22.85
CA LYS A 60 2.80 25.90 -22.21
C LYS A 60 3.16 25.67 -20.74
N LEU A 61 3.02 24.44 -20.22
CA LEU A 61 3.37 24.12 -18.85
C LEU A 61 4.88 24.06 -18.71
N THR A 62 5.45 25.06 -18.02
CA THR A 62 6.88 25.14 -17.71
C THR A 62 7.24 24.42 -16.41
N ASN A 63 6.27 23.76 -15.75
CA ASN A 63 6.47 23.02 -14.52
C ASN A 63 7.51 21.88 -14.72
N PRO A 64 8.61 21.85 -13.95
CA PRO A 64 9.64 20.81 -14.07
C PRO A 64 9.09 19.38 -13.87
N LEU A 65 8.11 19.19 -12.97
CA LEU A 65 7.49 17.89 -12.73
C LEU A 65 6.66 17.41 -13.93
N HIS A 66 6.06 18.34 -14.68
CA HIS A 66 5.31 18.00 -15.89
C HIS A 66 6.27 17.53 -16.99
N ARG A 67 7.36 18.26 -17.22
CA ARG A 67 8.36 17.92 -18.24
C ARG A 67 9.16 16.66 -17.90
N LYS A 68 9.35 16.36 -16.61
CA LYS A 68 9.96 15.10 -16.15
C LYS A 68 9.05 13.87 -16.39
N ARG A 69 7.72 14.05 -16.34
CA ARG A 69 6.73 12.97 -16.44
C ARG A 69 6.17 12.75 -17.85
N TYR A 70 6.14 13.77 -18.70
CA TYR A 70 5.50 13.71 -20.02
C TYR A 70 6.46 14.07 -21.15
N PHE A 71 6.40 13.30 -22.24
CA PHE A 71 7.21 13.55 -23.43
C PHE A 71 6.63 14.68 -24.29
N HIS A 72 7.52 15.54 -24.78
CA HIS A 72 7.22 16.67 -25.66
C HIS A 72 8.10 16.59 -26.91
N ASP A 73 7.49 16.57 -28.09
CA ASP A 73 8.23 16.53 -29.36
C ASP A 73 8.92 17.87 -29.65
N GLY A 74 10.22 18.02 -29.31
CA GLY A 74 11.04 19.10 -29.86
C GLY A 74 12.05 19.80 -28.94
N GLU A 75 12.36 19.31 -27.75
CA GLU A 75 13.28 20.02 -26.83
C GLU A 75 14.62 19.31 -26.68
N GLY A 76 15.71 20.09 -26.81
CA GLY A 76 17.03 19.70 -26.32
C GLY A 76 17.02 19.60 -24.79
N GLU A 77 18.01 18.92 -24.20
CA GLU A 77 18.15 18.75 -22.75
C GLU A 77 17.98 20.10 -22.03
N VAL A 78 16.88 20.24 -21.30
CA VAL A 78 16.62 21.42 -20.46
C VAL A 78 17.26 21.16 -19.10
N GLU A 79 18.19 22.03 -18.70
CA GLU A 79 18.80 22.04 -17.38
C GLU A 79 17.75 21.98 -16.25
N PHE A 80 18.07 21.25 -15.19
CA PHE A 80 17.19 21.09 -14.03
C PHE A 80 16.94 22.45 -13.36
N ASN A 81 15.73 22.98 -13.57
CA ASN A 81 15.22 24.20 -12.96
C ASN A 81 15.34 24.18 -11.43
N THR A 82 15.96 25.22 -10.87
CA THR A 82 16.07 25.44 -9.42
C THR A 82 14.69 25.72 -8.80
N LEU A 83 14.58 25.66 -7.46
CA LEU A 83 13.35 26.05 -6.77
C LEU A 83 12.91 27.49 -7.11
N LYS A 84 13.87 28.38 -7.41
CA LYS A 84 13.58 29.76 -7.87
C LYS A 84 12.88 29.76 -9.23
N ASP A 85 13.28 28.89 -10.13
CA ASP A 85 12.69 28.78 -11.47
C ASP A 85 11.27 28.19 -11.38
N SER A 86 11.06 27.24 -10.47
CA SER A 86 9.72 26.73 -10.15
C SER A 86 8.79 27.82 -9.62
N ILE A 87 9.30 28.72 -8.78
CA ILE A 87 8.55 29.90 -8.28
C ILE A 87 8.19 30.87 -9.41
N ALA A 88 9.14 31.15 -10.31
CA ALA A 88 8.92 32.05 -11.43
C ALA A 88 7.84 31.49 -12.38
N ASN A 89 7.95 30.21 -12.72
CA ASN A 89 6.98 29.51 -13.57
C ASN A 89 5.57 29.52 -12.99
N LEU A 90 5.40 29.30 -11.68
CA LEU A 90 4.09 29.35 -11.05
C LEU A 90 3.45 30.75 -11.09
N LYS A 91 4.25 31.82 -10.98
CA LYS A 91 3.74 33.19 -11.10
C LYS A 91 3.21 33.47 -12.50
N ASP A 92 3.90 33.01 -13.53
CA ASP A 92 3.49 33.20 -14.92
C ASP A 92 2.22 32.41 -15.26
N VAL A 93 2.05 31.22 -14.68
CA VAL A 93 0.82 30.42 -14.82
C VAL A 93 -0.35 31.12 -14.13
N MET A 94 -0.15 31.66 -12.94
CA MET A 94 -1.21 32.38 -12.21
C MET A 94 -1.56 33.75 -12.80
N ALA A 95 -0.64 34.39 -13.54
CA ALA A 95 -0.89 35.67 -14.20
C ALA A 95 -1.65 35.52 -15.53
N LYS A 96 -1.63 34.33 -16.13
CA LYS A 96 -2.38 34.02 -17.36
C LYS A 96 -3.80 33.58 -16.99
N ASP A 97 -4.61 34.52 -16.52
CA ASP A 97 -6.06 34.37 -16.48
C ASP A 97 -6.54 34.16 -17.92
N SER A 98 -6.99 32.94 -18.23
CA SER A 98 -7.65 32.61 -19.49
C SER A 98 -9.13 32.36 -19.23
N ASP A 99 -9.98 32.99 -20.05
CA ASP A 99 -11.44 33.01 -20.03
C ASP A 99 -12.13 31.64 -20.21
N THR A 100 -11.37 30.54 -20.11
CA THR A 100 -11.85 29.17 -20.32
C THR A 100 -12.20 28.51 -18.98
N GLN A 101 -13.37 27.87 -18.93
CA GLN A 101 -13.98 27.21 -17.76
C GLN A 101 -13.20 25.98 -17.21
N GLU A 102 -11.91 25.83 -17.47
CA GLU A 102 -11.10 24.78 -16.85
C GLU A 102 -10.81 25.12 -15.36
N GLU A 103 -10.73 24.09 -14.52
CA GLU A 103 -10.59 24.20 -13.06
C GLU A 103 -9.49 25.20 -12.66
N LYS A 104 -9.90 26.33 -12.06
CA LYS A 104 -8.96 27.35 -11.58
C LYS A 104 -8.10 26.76 -10.46
N ILE A 105 -6.82 26.56 -10.74
CA ILE A 105 -5.81 26.19 -9.75
C ILE A 105 -5.84 27.21 -8.61
N THR A 106 -6.10 26.75 -7.39
CA THR A 106 -6.16 27.66 -6.24
C THR A 106 -4.75 28.09 -5.82
N LYS A 107 -4.63 29.22 -5.10
CA LYS A 107 -3.36 29.65 -4.50
C LYS A 107 -2.76 28.58 -3.58
N VAL A 108 -3.63 27.81 -2.91
CA VAL A 108 -3.24 26.70 -2.03
C VAL A 108 -2.65 25.54 -2.84
N ASP A 109 -3.19 25.22 -4.01
CA ASP A 109 -2.67 24.16 -4.89
C ASP A 109 -1.31 24.53 -5.49
N ALA A 110 -1.15 25.79 -5.90
CA ALA A 110 0.14 26.31 -6.35
C ALA A 110 1.19 26.23 -5.23
N TYR A 111 0.82 26.62 -4.00
CA TYR A 111 1.70 26.51 -2.84
C TYR A 111 2.05 25.06 -2.49
N LYS A 112 1.06 24.16 -2.52
CA LYS A 112 1.28 22.71 -2.28
C LYS A 112 2.26 22.13 -3.30
N THR A 113 2.13 22.50 -4.58
CA THR A 113 3.05 22.04 -5.64
C THR A 113 4.49 22.48 -5.37
N LEU A 114 4.68 23.74 -4.95
CA LEU A 114 5.99 24.24 -4.54
C LEU A 114 6.54 23.49 -3.32
N LEU A 115 5.70 23.26 -2.31
CA LEU A 115 6.09 22.57 -1.09
C LEU A 115 6.54 21.13 -1.37
N VAL A 116 5.81 20.41 -2.25
CA VAL A 116 6.19 19.07 -2.72
C VAL A 116 7.55 19.08 -3.42
N SER A 117 7.81 20.07 -4.29
CA SER A 117 9.09 20.18 -4.99
C SER A 117 10.25 20.50 -4.04
N ALA A 118 10.05 21.41 -3.08
CA ALA A 118 11.08 21.79 -2.11
C ALA A 118 11.46 20.65 -1.15
N LEU A 119 10.56 19.67 -0.96
CA LEU A 119 10.72 18.60 0.01
C LEU A 119 10.94 17.21 -0.62
N GLU A 120 11.16 17.15 -1.94
CA GLU A 120 11.31 15.91 -2.71
C GLU A 120 12.49 15.06 -2.23
N THR A 121 13.56 15.69 -1.74
CA THR A 121 14.81 15.01 -1.34
C THR A 121 14.83 14.55 0.12
N ASN A 122 13.69 14.62 0.84
CA ASN A 122 13.61 14.41 2.30
C ASN A 122 14.55 15.33 3.12
N LYS A 123 15.05 16.39 2.48
CA LYS A 123 15.89 17.43 3.06
C LYS A 123 15.42 18.77 2.52
N ILE A 124 15.55 19.81 3.33
CA ILE A 124 15.30 21.18 2.90
C ILE A 124 16.29 22.11 3.59
N GLY A 125 17.08 22.82 2.78
CA GLY A 125 18.08 23.75 3.25
C GLY A 125 17.50 25.08 3.77
N PRO A 126 18.30 25.89 4.47
CA PRO A 126 17.86 27.20 4.98
C PRO A 126 17.32 28.14 3.89
N GLU A 127 17.94 28.15 2.71
CA GLU A 127 17.51 29.00 1.58
C GLU A 127 16.17 28.56 0.99
N GLU A 128 15.95 27.25 0.86
CA GLU A 128 14.68 26.70 0.37
C GLU A 128 13.56 26.99 1.38
N LYS A 129 13.81 26.81 2.69
CA LYS A 129 12.87 27.22 3.74
C LYS A 129 12.52 28.71 3.65
N ARG A 130 13.51 29.56 3.40
CA ARG A 130 13.31 31.01 3.22
C ARG A 130 12.40 31.30 2.02
N LEU A 131 12.62 30.61 0.89
CA LEU A 131 11.79 30.74 -0.30
C LEU A 131 10.36 30.23 -0.06
N VAL A 132 10.19 29.07 0.56
CA VAL A 132 8.88 28.50 0.92
C VAL A 132 8.11 29.45 1.82
N ARG A 133 8.72 29.99 2.88
CA ARG A 133 8.08 30.98 3.79
C ARG A 133 7.71 32.29 3.07
N LYS A 134 8.58 32.77 2.18
CA LYS A 134 8.28 33.96 1.37
C LYS A 134 7.05 33.72 0.48
N TYR A 135 6.98 32.55 -0.15
CA TYR A 135 5.88 32.20 -1.05
C TYR A 135 4.59 31.91 -0.29
N GLN A 136 4.68 31.28 0.89
CA GLN A 136 3.56 31.07 1.82
C GLN A 136 2.86 32.40 2.12
N LYS A 137 3.63 33.44 2.50
CA LYS A 137 3.11 34.79 2.76
C LYS A 137 2.48 35.42 1.52
N GLN A 138 3.10 35.26 0.34
CA GLN A 138 2.56 35.79 -0.92
C GLN A 138 1.23 35.14 -1.32
N MET A 139 1.06 33.86 -1.03
CA MET A 139 -0.16 33.11 -1.35
C MET A 139 -1.25 33.24 -0.28
N GLY A 140 -0.96 33.91 0.85
CA GLY A 140 -1.92 34.03 1.95
C GLY A 140 -2.22 32.70 2.64
N VAL A 141 -1.29 31.75 2.59
CA VAL A 141 -1.44 30.44 3.25
C VAL A 141 -1.14 30.61 4.73
N SER A 142 -2.11 30.30 5.59
CA SER A 142 -1.92 30.40 7.04
C SER A 142 -0.88 29.39 7.55
N VAL A 143 -0.41 29.57 8.79
CA VAL A 143 0.50 28.62 9.43
C VAL A 143 -0.18 27.25 9.55
N ASP A 144 -1.44 27.21 9.99
CA ASP A 144 -2.22 25.97 10.11
C ASP A 144 -2.43 25.26 8.75
N GLN A 145 -2.65 26.03 7.69
CA GLN A 145 -2.74 25.47 6.33
C GLN A 145 -1.39 24.90 5.87
N HIS A 146 -0.27 25.57 6.18
CA HIS A 146 1.06 25.04 5.89
C HIS A 146 1.33 23.74 6.65
N ALA A 147 1.04 23.70 7.95
CA ALA A 147 1.15 22.50 8.77
C ALA A 147 0.29 21.35 8.21
N GLY A 148 -0.96 21.65 7.85
CA GLY A 148 -1.86 20.68 7.22
C GLY A 148 -1.33 20.16 5.88
N LEU A 149 -0.70 21.02 5.07
CA LEU A 149 -0.07 20.62 3.81
C LEU A 149 1.20 19.80 4.02
N LEU A 150 2.04 20.14 5.00
CA LEU A 150 3.20 19.33 5.42
C LEU A 150 2.75 17.94 5.83
N ALA A 151 1.73 17.84 6.69
CA ALA A 151 1.16 16.56 7.13
C ALA A 151 0.62 15.73 5.95
N GLN A 152 -0.04 16.37 4.98
CA GLN A 152 -0.53 15.69 3.77
C GLN A 152 0.60 15.10 2.90
N ILE A 153 1.80 15.69 2.93
CA ILE A 153 2.99 15.17 2.22
C ILE A 153 3.90 14.34 3.13
N GLY A 154 3.46 14.10 4.37
CA GLY A 154 4.12 13.25 5.36
C GLY A 154 5.29 13.90 6.10
N TRP A 155 5.42 15.22 6.06
CA TRP A 155 6.37 15.95 6.89
C TRP A 155 5.69 16.44 8.17
N THR A 156 6.40 16.38 9.29
CA THR A 156 6.03 17.11 10.50
C THR A 156 6.57 18.54 10.45
N GLU A 157 6.07 19.42 11.32
CA GLU A 157 6.64 20.76 11.46
C GLU A 157 8.08 20.69 11.97
N ASP A 158 8.38 19.76 12.88
CA ASP A 158 9.73 19.53 13.40
C ASP A 158 10.68 19.06 12.31
N ASP A 159 10.27 18.10 11.46
CA ASP A 159 11.06 17.67 10.30
C ASP A 159 11.39 18.84 9.37
N TYR A 160 10.39 19.67 9.08
CA TYR A 160 10.56 20.85 8.25
C TYR A 160 11.47 21.88 8.93
N PHE A 161 11.36 22.05 10.24
CA PHE A 161 12.20 22.96 11.02
C PHE A 161 13.66 22.48 11.09
N ASP A 162 13.88 21.20 11.29
CA ASP A 162 15.20 20.56 11.30
C ASP A 162 15.80 20.47 9.90
N GLY A 163 14.95 20.49 8.87
CA GLY A 163 15.35 20.42 7.47
C GLY A 163 15.71 19.02 7.01
N ILE A 164 15.36 18.02 7.80
CA ILE A 164 15.49 16.62 7.47
C ILE A 164 14.25 15.90 7.98
N ARG A 165 13.68 15.03 7.13
CA ARG A 165 12.58 14.20 7.56
C ARG A 165 13.11 13.06 8.43
N THR A 166 12.83 13.12 9.72
CA THR A 166 13.26 12.16 10.74
C THR A 166 12.44 10.87 10.69
N VAL A 167 11.16 10.98 10.32
CA VAL A 167 10.28 9.82 10.17
C VAL A 167 10.53 9.18 8.80
N LYS A 168 11.32 8.11 8.78
CA LYS A 168 11.31 7.16 7.65
C LYS A 168 9.96 6.45 7.63
N ASP A 169 8.96 7.05 6.99
CA ASP A 169 7.67 6.41 6.67
C ASP A 169 7.79 5.27 5.65
N TYR A 170 9.01 4.97 5.24
CA TYR A 170 9.37 3.98 4.25
C TYR A 170 10.44 3.06 4.82
N ASP A 171 10.35 1.80 4.43
CA ASP A 171 11.17 0.72 4.94
C ASP A 171 12.49 0.59 4.17
N VAL A 172 12.45 0.80 2.86
CA VAL A 172 13.60 0.76 1.95
C VAL A 172 13.46 1.84 0.87
N MET A 173 14.57 2.33 0.33
CA MET A 173 14.55 3.32 -0.77
C MET A 173 13.72 2.89 -1.99
N LYS A 174 13.68 1.57 -2.29
CA LYS A 174 12.87 1.04 -3.39
C LYS A 174 11.35 1.27 -3.18
N GLU A 175 10.87 1.29 -1.94
CA GLU A 175 9.47 1.61 -1.62
C GLU A 175 9.15 3.05 -2.06
N VAL A 176 10.07 3.99 -1.79
CA VAL A 176 9.90 5.41 -2.16
C VAL A 176 9.84 5.60 -3.68
N GLU A 177 10.72 4.91 -4.42
CA GLU A 177 10.72 4.92 -5.88
C GLU A 177 9.36 4.44 -6.43
N MET A 178 8.90 3.27 -5.98
CA MET A 178 7.63 2.70 -6.41
C MET A 178 6.43 3.59 -6.07
N LEU A 179 6.39 4.16 -4.85
CA LEU A 179 5.34 5.11 -4.45
C LEU A 179 5.35 6.40 -5.29
N SER A 180 6.53 6.86 -5.71
CA SER A 180 6.69 8.06 -6.54
C SER A 180 6.19 7.83 -7.96
N ASN A 181 6.41 6.63 -8.49
CA ASN A 181 5.93 6.18 -9.80
C ASN A 181 4.46 5.72 -9.78
N ASN A 182 3.80 5.73 -8.62
CA ASN A 182 2.45 5.21 -8.42
C ASN A 182 2.33 3.71 -8.80
N GLU A 183 3.40 2.96 -8.62
CA GLU A 183 3.44 1.52 -8.82
C GLU A 183 2.75 0.79 -7.66
N ILE A 184 2.13 -0.35 -7.97
CA ILE A 184 1.55 -1.27 -7.00
C ILE A 184 2.33 -2.57 -7.07
N GLY A 185 2.87 -3.03 -5.95
CA GLY A 185 3.65 -4.26 -5.93
C GLY A 185 4.10 -4.68 -4.54
N VAL A 186 4.99 -5.68 -4.52
CA VAL A 186 5.59 -6.22 -3.30
C VAL A 186 7.10 -6.28 -3.47
N ILE A 187 7.84 -5.66 -2.56
CA ILE A 187 9.31 -5.73 -2.53
C ILE A 187 9.70 -6.87 -1.60
N TRP A 188 10.30 -7.93 -2.14
CA TRP A 188 10.66 -9.12 -1.36
C TRP A 188 12.08 -9.03 -0.80
N ILE A 189 12.20 -9.07 0.52
CA ILE A 189 13.45 -9.19 1.25
C ILE A 189 13.60 -10.65 1.68
N GLN A 190 14.61 -11.32 1.15
CA GLN A 190 14.92 -12.71 1.51
C GLN A 190 15.79 -12.77 2.76
N ASN A 191 15.55 -13.77 3.62
CA ASN A 191 16.36 -14.00 4.82
C ASN A 191 17.84 -14.17 4.46
N GLY A 192 18.70 -13.37 5.10
CA GLY A 192 20.14 -13.35 4.85
C GLY A 192 20.58 -12.65 3.55
N SER A 193 19.65 -12.02 2.81
CA SER A 193 19.98 -11.23 1.63
C SER A 193 20.54 -9.87 2.00
N THR A 194 21.54 -9.40 1.26
CA THR A 194 22.12 -8.06 1.39
C THR A 194 21.62 -7.07 0.33
N GLU A 195 20.63 -7.45 -0.49
CA GLU A 195 20.14 -6.68 -1.64
C GLU A 195 19.74 -5.23 -1.28
N PHE A 196 19.15 -5.04 -0.10
CA PHE A 196 18.70 -3.73 0.40
C PHE A 196 19.59 -3.20 1.55
N GLY A 197 20.76 -3.80 1.76
CA GLY A 197 21.70 -3.46 2.83
C GLY A 197 21.04 -3.39 4.22
N GLN A 198 21.49 -2.43 5.03
CA GLN A 198 21.00 -2.23 6.40
C GLN A 198 19.50 -1.92 6.49
N GLU A 199 18.91 -1.31 5.46
CA GLU A 199 17.46 -1.02 5.44
C GLU A 199 16.68 -2.33 5.35
N GLY A 200 17.06 -3.22 4.43
CA GLY A 200 16.49 -4.56 4.33
C GLY A 200 16.62 -5.36 5.61
N ASP A 201 17.82 -5.38 6.19
CA ASP A 201 18.09 -6.09 7.45
C ASP A 201 17.23 -5.59 8.60
N SER A 202 17.08 -4.26 8.72
CA SER A 202 16.25 -3.63 9.75
C SER A 202 14.78 -4.02 9.61
N VAL A 203 14.25 -4.00 8.38
CA VAL A 203 12.87 -4.41 8.10
C VAL A 203 12.67 -5.88 8.42
N PHE A 204 13.59 -6.72 7.96
CA PHE A 204 13.55 -8.15 8.20
C PHE A 204 13.55 -8.44 9.69
N ALA A 205 14.52 -7.88 10.44
CA ALA A 205 14.65 -8.03 11.88
C ALA A 205 13.40 -7.54 12.62
N LYS A 206 12.84 -6.37 12.26
CA LYS A 206 11.63 -5.80 12.87
C LYS A 206 10.43 -6.73 12.74
N VAL A 207 10.12 -7.15 11.51
CA VAL A 207 8.95 -7.99 11.21
C VAL A 207 9.14 -9.41 11.76
N HIS A 208 10.34 -9.98 11.61
CA HIS A 208 10.71 -11.28 12.17
C HIS A 208 10.56 -11.28 13.69
N THR A 209 11.09 -10.26 14.37
CA THR A 209 10.98 -10.08 15.81
C THR A 209 9.52 -9.99 16.23
N LYS A 210 8.69 -9.17 15.57
CA LYS A 210 7.26 -9.09 15.87
C LYS A 210 6.54 -10.43 15.69
N PHE A 211 6.87 -11.18 14.63
CA PHE A 211 6.32 -12.51 14.36
C PHE A 211 6.62 -13.49 15.50
N PHE A 212 7.88 -13.63 15.93
CA PHE A 212 8.22 -14.60 16.98
C PHE A 212 7.87 -14.12 18.39
N GLN A 213 8.01 -12.84 18.71
CA GLN A 213 7.68 -12.30 20.04
C GLN A 213 6.21 -12.45 20.43
N THR A 214 5.31 -12.44 19.44
CA THR A 214 3.86 -12.56 19.65
C THR A 214 3.36 -13.99 19.52
N MET A 215 4.27 -14.95 19.34
CA MET A 215 3.96 -16.37 19.26
C MET A 215 4.03 -16.98 20.65
N SER A 216 2.94 -17.57 21.14
CA SER A 216 2.89 -18.16 22.49
C SER A 216 3.49 -19.57 22.56
N CYS A 217 3.52 -20.30 21.45
CA CYS A 217 3.96 -21.69 21.36
C CYS A 217 4.66 -21.96 20.02
N ALA A 218 5.50 -23.01 19.95
CA ALA A 218 6.00 -23.57 18.70
C ALA A 218 6.91 -22.69 17.82
N GLN A 219 7.61 -21.69 18.39
CA GLN A 219 8.58 -20.86 17.65
C GLN A 219 9.59 -21.69 16.84
N GLY A 220 10.09 -22.81 17.40
CA GLY A 220 11.07 -23.68 16.73
C GLY A 220 10.54 -24.42 15.49
N ASN A 221 9.23 -24.42 15.26
CA ASN A 221 8.63 -25.11 14.13
C ASN A 221 8.53 -24.21 12.90
N TYR A 222 8.90 -22.94 12.98
CA TYR A 222 8.74 -21.99 11.87
C TYR A 222 10.05 -21.33 11.50
N VAL A 223 10.23 -21.08 10.22
CA VAL A 223 11.30 -20.25 9.67
C VAL A 223 10.67 -19.20 8.78
N VAL A 224 10.99 -17.93 8.99
CA VAL A 224 10.62 -16.86 8.06
C VAL A 224 11.61 -16.87 6.91
N ASP A 225 11.13 -17.11 5.69
CA ASP A 225 11.96 -17.17 4.49
C ASP A 225 12.11 -15.81 3.83
N LYS A 226 10.99 -15.08 3.70
CA LYS A 226 10.92 -13.79 3.00
C LYS A 226 9.91 -12.87 3.66
N ILE A 227 10.20 -11.58 3.61
CA ILE A 227 9.28 -10.51 4.00
C ILE A 227 9.02 -9.65 2.76
N GLY A 228 7.76 -9.56 2.37
CA GLY A 228 7.32 -8.70 1.28
C GLY A 228 6.81 -7.36 1.82
N ILE A 229 7.42 -6.24 1.46
CA ILE A 229 6.88 -4.90 1.74
C ILE A 229 5.79 -4.60 0.71
N VAL A 230 4.57 -4.38 1.17
CA VAL A 230 3.44 -4.04 0.29
C VAL A 230 3.53 -2.56 -0.07
N VAL A 231 3.63 -2.28 -1.37
CA VAL A 231 3.68 -0.92 -1.90
C VAL A 231 2.38 -0.61 -2.62
N ASN A 232 1.58 0.28 -2.04
CA ASN A 232 0.34 0.75 -2.63
C ASN A 232 0.00 2.16 -2.14
N LYS A 233 0.24 3.16 -3.00
CA LYS A 233 0.06 4.57 -2.67
C LYS A 233 -1.38 4.91 -2.28
N ALA A 234 -2.36 4.35 -3.00
CA ALA A 234 -3.76 4.62 -2.74
C ALA A 234 -4.19 4.11 -1.35
N LEU A 235 -3.78 2.90 -0.97
CA LEU A 235 -4.08 2.35 0.36
C LEU A 235 -3.40 3.16 1.48
N LYS A 236 -2.13 3.53 1.30
CA LYS A 236 -1.40 4.36 2.26
C LYS A 236 -2.06 5.72 2.47
N MET A 237 -2.51 6.37 1.39
CA MET A 237 -3.24 7.65 1.48
C MET A 237 -4.57 7.50 2.20
N GLN A 238 -5.34 6.45 1.92
CA GLN A 238 -6.62 6.19 2.60
C GLN A 238 -6.43 5.92 4.10
N PHE A 239 -5.39 5.16 4.45
CA PHE A 239 -5.02 4.90 5.83
C PHE A 239 -4.62 6.18 6.57
N ASN A 240 -3.75 6.99 5.98
CA ASN A 240 -3.31 8.26 6.58
C ASN A 240 -4.47 9.26 6.75
N ALA A 241 -5.37 9.35 5.77
CA ALA A 241 -6.58 10.17 5.90
C ALA A 241 -7.46 9.69 7.08
N THR A 242 -7.67 8.38 7.20
CA THR A 242 -8.41 7.78 8.32
C THR A 242 -7.70 8.05 9.67
N LYS A 243 -6.37 7.96 9.70
CA LYS A 243 -5.56 8.29 10.88
C LYS A 243 -5.76 9.74 11.32
N THR A 244 -5.76 10.69 10.38
CA THR A 244 -6.04 12.10 10.67
C THR A 244 -7.42 12.28 11.30
N GLU A 245 -8.45 11.62 10.76
CA GLU A 245 -9.81 11.65 11.33
C GLU A 245 -9.87 11.06 12.74
N PHE A 246 -9.10 10.00 13.02
CA PHE A 246 -9.06 9.33 14.32
C PHE A 246 -8.26 10.15 15.34
N ASN A 247 -7.15 10.76 14.93
CA ASN A 247 -6.36 11.68 15.74
C ASN A 247 -7.20 12.87 16.21
N ALA A 248 -8.03 13.44 15.33
CA ALA A 248 -8.94 14.54 15.69
C ALA A 248 -9.96 14.14 16.79
N LYS A 249 -10.20 12.83 16.99
CA LYS A 249 -11.08 12.29 18.04
C LYS A 249 -10.31 11.77 19.26
N GLY A 250 -8.97 11.84 19.26
CA GLY A 250 -8.13 11.27 20.32
C GLY A 250 -7.95 9.75 20.26
N PHE A 251 -8.18 9.11 19.10
CA PHE A 251 -8.09 7.65 18.93
C PHE A 251 -7.23 7.21 17.73
N GLY A 252 -6.26 8.02 17.30
CA GLY A 252 -5.41 7.72 16.13
C GLY A 252 -4.13 6.93 16.45
N GLU A 253 -4.10 6.25 17.61
CA GLU A 253 -3.04 5.31 17.95
C GLU A 253 -3.00 4.15 16.95
N GLU A 254 -1.80 3.80 16.52
CA GLU A 254 -1.56 2.68 15.62
C GLU A 254 -1.16 1.43 16.39
N GLU A 255 -1.65 0.29 15.94
CA GLU A 255 -1.21 -1.02 16.41
C GLU A 255 -0.78 -1.92 15.25
N TRP A 256 -0.07 -2.99 15.58
CA TRP A 256 0.39 -4.00 14.63
C TRP A 256 -0.38 -5.29 14.84
N ALA A 257 -1.14 -5.72 13.84
CA ALA A 257 -1.95 -6.93 13.89
C ALA A 257 -1.71 -7.84 12.68
N PHE A 258 -1.78 -9.14 12.90
CA PHE A 258 -1.65 -10.18 11.89
C PHE A 258 -3.00 -10.55 11.28
N HIS A 259 -2.97 -10.95 10.02
CA HIS A 259 -4.12 -11.53 9.33
C HIS A 259 -3.67 -12.76 8.54
N GLY A 260 -4.13 -13.94 8.97
CA GLY A 260 -3.90 -15.21 8.28
C GLY A 260 -5.01 -15.51 7.27
N SER A 261 -4.63 -15.87 6.05
CA SER A 261 -5.58 -16.18 4.97
C SER A 261 -4.93 -17.07 3.90
N SER A 262 -5.63 -17.36 2.81
CA SER A 262 -5.05 -18.02 1.63
C SER A 262 -4.10 -17.07 0.91
N GLN A 263 -3.12 -17.61 0.18
CA GLN A 263 -2.16 -16.82 -0.60
C GLN A 263 -2.86 -15.90 -1.63
N ASP A 264 -3.85 -16.39 -2.37
CA ASP A 264 -4.59 -15.58 -3.36
C ASP A 264 -5.30 -14.39 -2.71
N ALA A 265 -5.94 -14.60 -1.56
CA ALA A 265 -6.57 -13.53 -0.79
C ALA A 265 -5.55 -12.51 -0.29
N ILE A 266 -4.39 -12.95 0.20
CA ILE A 266 -3.29 -12.07 0.63
C ILE A 266 -2.82 -11.19 -0.55
N GLN A 267 -2.60 -11.79 -1.72
CA GLN A 267 -2.21 -11.04 -2.92
C GLN A 267 -3.30 -10.06 -3.38
N SER A 268 -4.57 -10.44 -3.27
CA SER A 268 -5.72 -9.58 -3.58
C SER A 268 -5.80 -8.39 -2.60
N ILE A 269 -5.63 -8.64 -1.30
CA ILE A 269 -5.63 -7.62 -0.25
C ILE A 269 -4.47 -6.63 -0.45
N SER A 270 -3.27 -7.11 -0.79
CA SER A 270 -2.12 -6.23 -1.04
C SER A 270 -2.35 -5.27 -2.23
N LYS A 271 -3.15 -5.68 -3.23
CA LYS A 271 -3.47 -4.87 -4.41
C LYS A 271 -4.64 -3.91 -4.19
N SER A 272 -5.67 -4.34 -3.47
CA SER A 272 -6.97 -3.63 -3.42
C SER A 272 -7.41 -3.21 -2.02
N GLY A 273 -6.64 -3.57 -0.99
CA GLY A 273 -7.02 -3.39 0.41
C GLY A 273 -7.97 -4.48 0.89
N PHE A 274 -8.37 -4.38 2.15
CA PHE A 274 -9.39 -5.27 2.69
C PHE A 274 -10.77 -4.90 2.15
N LEU A 275 -11.61 -5.91 1.93
CA LEU A 275 -13.02 -5.73 1.57
C LEU A 275 -13.89 -6.12 2.75
N MET A 276 -14.95 -5.35 2.99
CA MET A 276 -15.95 -5.74 3.98
C MET A 276 -16.65 -7.03 3.54
N PRO A 277 -16.91 -7.97 4.46
CA PRO A 277 -17.74 -9.13 4.17
C PRO A 277 -19.09 -8.66 3.60
N LYS A 278 -19.44 -9.09 2.39
CA LYS A 278 -20.73 -8.77 1.79
C LYS A 278 -21.81 -9.63 2.46
N ASN A 279 -22.89 -9.01 2.93
CA ASN A 279 -24.06 -9.70 3.49
C ASN A 279 -24.90 -10.46 2.44
N ASN A 280 -24.44 -10.56 1.18
CA ASN A 280 -25.28 -10.97 0.07
C ASN A 280 -24.86 -12.37 -0.40
N ASN A 281 -25.68 -13.34 0.00
CA ASN A 281 -25.79 -14.71 -0.50
C ASN A 281 -25.27 -14.89 -1.95
N LYS A 282 -24.23 -15.73 -2.15
CA LYS A 282 -24.30 -16.95 -3.00
C LYS A 282 -22.97 -17.61 -3.43
N THR A 283 -21.76 -17.09 -3.18
CA THR A 283 -20.56 -17.77 -3.75
C THR A 283 -19.37 -18.04 -2.81
N ALA A 284 -19.36 -17.53 -1.58
CA ALA A 284 -18.52 -18.08 -0.52
C ALA A 284 -19.12 -17.61 0.81
N GLN A 285 -19.72 -18.53 1.56
CA GLN A 285 -20.21 -18.25 2.90
C GLN A 285 -19.00 -18.01 3.80
N LEU A 286 -18.54 -16.75 3.89
CA LEU A 286 -17.67 -16.37 5.00
C LEU A 286 -18.49 -16.56 6.27
N ASP A 287 -17.89 -17.15 7.31
CA ASP A 287 -18.54 -17.28 8.61
C ASP A 287 -19.07 -15.89 9.03
N SER A 288 -20.28 -15.86 9.58
CA SER A 288 -20.89 -14.70 10.23
C SER A 288 -19.92 -13.96 11.18
N GLY A 289 -18.91 -14.65 11.70
CA GLY A 289 -17.86 -14.09 12.52
C GLY A 289 -18.33 -13.98 13.97
N PHE A 290 -17.56 -14.57 14.89
CA PHE A 290 -17.96 -14.74 16.29
C PHE A 290 -18.13 -13.44 17.08
N PHE A 291 -17.46 -12.36 16.69
CA PHE A 291 -17.47 -11.08 17.38
C PHE A 291 -17.95 -9.92 16.50
N GLY A 292 -18.55 -10.23 15.36
CA GLY A 292 -19.13 -9.28 14.43
C GLY A 292 -18.81 -9.58 12.96
N SER A 293 -19.57 -8.98 12.06
CA SER A 293 -19.45 -9.14 10.61
C SER A 293 -18.40 -8.17 10.01
N GLY A 294 -17.17 -8.25 10.50
CA GLY A 294 -16.06 -7.38 10.08
C GLY A 294 -14.82 -8.16 9.65
N ILE A 295 -13.71 -7.44 9.57
CA ILE A 295 -12.40 -7.98 9.18
C ILE A 295 -11.65 -8.38 10.45
N TYR A 296 -11.28 -9.66 10.55
CA TYR A 296 -10.61 -10.21 11.73
C TYR A 296 -9.10 -10.09 11.61
N LEU A 297 -8.47 -9.52 12.63
CA LEU A 297 -7.03 -9.55 12.85
C LEU A 297 -6.73 -10.00 14.28
N THR A 298 -5.46 -10.27 14.57
CA THR A 298 -4.98 -10.71 15.89
C THR A 298 -3.64 -10.07 16.19
N PHE A 299 -3.35 -9.77 17.45
CA PHE A 299 -2.02 -9.30 17.86
C PHE A 299 -1.01 -10.44 18.04
N TYR A 300 -1.48 -11.69 17.94
CA TYR A 300 -0.70 -12.91 18.14
C TYR A 300 -0.53 -13.66 16.83
N SER A 301 0.73 -13.90 16.44
CA SER A 301 1.07 -14.53 15.17
C SER A 301 0.63 -15.99 15.09
N ASP A 302 0.69 -16.77 16.17
CA ASP A 302 0.20 -18.15 16.23
C ASP A 302 -1.30 -18.28 15.96
N TYR A 303 -2.08 -17.30 16.39
CA TYR A 303 -3.51 -17.25 16.10
C TYR A 303 -3.77 -16.99 14.62
N ALA A 304 -2.97 -16.13 13.97
CA ALA A 304 -3.04 -15.92 12.53
C ALA A 304 -2.53 -17.15 11.75
N LEU A 305 -1.47 -17.80 12.23
CA LEU A 305 -0.92 -19.02 11.64
C LEU A 305 -1.99 -20.10 11.49
N PHE A 306 -2.80 -20.33 12.52
CA PHE A 306 -3.90 -21.29 12.46
C PHE A 306 -4.81 -21.08 11.25
N TYR A 307 -5.14 -19.82 10.93
CA TYR A 307 -5.98 -19.47 9.79
C TYR A 307 -5.27 -19.61 8.43
N SER A 308 -3.96 -19.36 8.38
CA SER A 308 -3.14 -19.63 7.19
C SER A 308 -3.02 -21.14 6.94
N GLU A 309 -2.75 -21.94 7.98
CA GLU A 309 -2.64 -23.40 7.91
C GLU A 309 -3.93 -24.06 7.46
N GLN A 310 -5.08 -23.66 8.04
CA GLN A 310 -6.39 -24.15 7.62
C GLN A 310 -6.67 -23.91 6.13
N ARG A 311 -6.07 -22.85 5.56
CA ARG A 311 -6.19 -22.47 4.15
C ARG A 311 -4.99 -22.94 3.31
N LYS A 312 -4.14 -23.82 3.85
CA LYS A 312 -2.93 -24.36 3.21
C LYS A 312 -2.02 -23.24 2.67
N SER A 313 -1.93 -22.13 3.39
CA SER A 313 -1.05 -21.02 3.04
C SER A 313 0.16 -20.99 3.97
N ASN A 314 1.31 -20.69 3.36
CA ASN A 314 2.56 -20.40 4.05
C ASN A 314 2.83 -18.89 4.12
N GLN A 315 1.78 -18.08 3.96
CA GLN A 315 1.84 -16.62 4.01
C GLN A 315 0.83 -16.07 5.04
N MET A 316 1.16 -14.90 5.58
CA MET A 316 0.22 -14.07 6.34
C MET A 316 0.55 -12.60 6.15
N LEU A 317 -0.39 -11.73 6.51
CA LEU A 317 -0.16 -10.29 6.54
C LEU A 317 0.22 -9.84 7.96
N LEU A 318 1.10 -8.84 8.03
CA LEU A 318 1.27 -7.97 9.19
C LEU A 318 0.82 -6.56 8.77
N CYS A 319 -0.20 -6.06 9.45
CA CYS A 319 -0.91 -4.83 9.12
C CYS A 319 -0.68 -3.76 10.18
N GLN A 320 -0.60 -2.50 9.76
CA GLN A 320 -0.87 -1.37 10.66
C GLN A 320 -2.38 -1.21 10.75
N VAL A 321 -2.89 -1.07 11.97
CA VAL A 321 -4.32 -0.89 12.23
C VAL A 321 -4.54 0.35 13.09
N LEU A 322 -5.69 0.99 12.89
CA LEU A 322 -6.20 2.06 13.74
C LEU A 322 -7.43 1.52 14.48
N PRO A 323 -7.28 0.94 15.68
CA PRO A 323 -8.40 0.34 16.41
C PRO A 323 -9.52 1.33 16.72
N GLY A 324 -9.18 2.62 16.84
CA GLY A 324 -10.11 3.66 17.24
C GLY A 324 -10.65 3.42 18.65
N LYS A 325 -11.87 3.88 18.92
CA LYS A 325 -12.57 3.54 20.15
C LYS A 325 -13.09 2.11 20.06
N SER A 326 -12.46 1.21 20.80
CA SER A 326 -12.73 -0.24 20.68
C SER A 326 -13.78 -0.73 21.68
N PHE A 327 -14.73 -1.55 21.22
CA PHE A 327 -15.75 -2.19 22.06
C PHE A 327 -15.26 -3.56 22.53
N LYS A 328 -15.13 -3.78 23.84
CA LYS A 328 -14.80 -5.11 24.39
C LYS A 328 -16.04 -6.00 24.43
N CYS A 329 -16.09 -7.01 23.57
CA CYS A 329 -17.17 -8.01 23.57
C CYS A 329 -17.20 -8.75 24.91
N LYS A 330 -18.38 -8.85 25.54
CA LYS A 330 -18.57 -9.64 26.77
C LYS A 330 -18.80 -11.13 26.48
N LYS A 331 -19.32 -11.43 25.30
CA LYS A 331 -19.68 -12.77 24.82
C LYS A 331 -19.65 -12.78 23.29
N ARG A 332 -19.91 -13.93 22.70
CA ARG A 332 -20.10 -14.11 21.26
C ARG A 332 -21.20 -13.16 20.73
N MET A 333 -20.95 -12.58 19.57
CA MET A 333 -21.71 -11.53 18.88
C MET A 333 -21.84 -11.87 17.39
N ASP A 334 -22.28 -13.09 17.09
CA ASP A 334 -22.36 -13.64 15.73
C ASP A 334 -23.00 -12.69 14.72
N GLY A 335 -22.26 -12.33 13.67
CA GLY A 335 -22.77 -11.52 12.57
C GLY A 335 -23.20 -10.11 12.96
N LYS A 336 -22.92 -9.65 14.19
CA LYS A 336 -23.33 -8.33 14.64
C LYS A 336 -22.58 -7.24 13.89
N LYS A 337 -23.28 -6.14 13.64
CA LYS A 337 -22.68 -4.90 13.16
C LYS A 337 -21.83 -4.26 14.26
N LEU A 338 -21.05 -3.26 13.86
CA LEU A 338 -20.32 -2.37 14.76
C LEU A 338 -21.26 -1.80 15.84
N GLU A 339 -20.83 -1.87 17.10
CA GLU A 339 -21.54 -1.27 18.22
C GLU A 339 -21.53 0.27 18.14
N LYS A 340 -22.67 0.88 18.46
CA LYS A 340 -22.86 2.32 18.28
C LYS A 340 -21.85 3.12 19.10
N GLY A 341 -21.12 4.03 18.44
CA GLY A 341 -20.16 4.91 19.08
C GLY A 341 -18.77 4.29 19.33
N TYR A 342 -18.49 3.16 18.67
CA TYR A 342 -17.20 2.49 18.62
C TYR A 342 -16.73 2.38 17.15
N ASP A 343 -15.47 2.03 16.94
CA ASP A 343 -14.83 1.90 15.62
C ASP A 343 -14.40 0.45 15.32
N SER A 344 -14.21 -0.37 16.36
CA SER A 344 -13.80 -1.78 16.28
C SER A 344 -14.35 -2.59 17.45
N HIS A 345 -14.26 -3.92 17.36
CA HIS A 345 -14.55 -4.82 18.49
C HIS A 345 -13.30 -5.60 18.91
N PHE A 346 -13.17 -5.89 20.21
CA PHE A 346 -12.22 -6.86 20.75
C PHE A 346 -12.95 -8.12 21.23
N SER A 347 -12.38 -9.29 20.94
CA SER A 347 -12.85 -10.53 21.55
C SER A 347 -12.73 -10.45 23.09
N PRO A 348 -13.51 -11.25 23.85
CA PRO A 348 -13.53 -11.15 25.31
C PRO A 348 -12.16 -11.25 25.99
N LYS A 349 -11.25 -12.01 25.37
CA LYS A 349 -9.87 -12.22 25.84
C LYS A 349 -8.85 -11.24 25.24
N GLY A 350 -9.25 -10.41 24.28
CA GLY A 350 -8.35 -9.49 23.58
C GLY A 350 -7.46 -10.14 22.52
N ASN A 351 -7.73 -11.40 22.16
CA ASN A 351 -6.91 -12.13 21.19
C ASN A 351 -7.20 -11.72 19.74
N GLU A 352 -8.39 -11.21 19.47
CA GLU A 352 -8.85 -10.85 18.13
C GLU A 352 -9.44 -9.45 18.17
N ILE A 353 -9.17 -8.70 17.10
CA ILE A 353 -9.80 -7.42 16.80
C ILE A 353 -10.63 -7.55 15.52
N VAL A 354 -11.85 -7.03 15.55
CA VAL A 354 -12.76 -6.98 14.40
C VAL A 354 -12.88 -5.53 13.95
N MET A 355 -12.39 -5.28 12.74
CA MET A 355 -12.36 -3.97 12.11
C MET A 355 -13.56 -3.82 11.16
N PHE A 356 -14.24 -2.67 11.23
CA PHE A 356 -15.42 -2.39 10.40
C PHE A 356 -15.18 -1.30 9.34
N ASN A 357 -13.99 -0.69 9.34
CA ASN A 357 -13.54 0.22 8.31
C ASN A 357 -12.27 -0.36 7.65
N PRO A 358 -12.32 -0.81 6.39
CA PRO A 358 -11.14 -1.35 5.72
C PRO A 358 -10.03 -0.31 5.54
N LYS A 359 -10.36 0.99 5.49
CA LYS A 359 -9.37 2.07 5.38
C LYS A 359 -8.59 2.30 6.67
N ALA A 360 -9.08 1.77 7.79
CA ALA A 360 -8.37 1.76 9.07
C ALA A 360 -7.32 0.63 9.18
N ILE A 361 -7.05 -0.08 8.06
CA ILE A 361 -6.10 -1.18 7.99
C ILE A 361 -5.19 -0.97 6.79
N LEU A 362 -3.89 -0.94 7.03
CA LEU A 362 -2.87 -0.94 5.98
C LEU A 362 -2.16 -2.29 5.96
N PRO A 363 -2.38 -3.15 4.93
CA PRO A 363 -1.55 -4.33 4.73
C PRO A 363 -0.15 -3.86 4.38
N LYS A 364 0.79 -4.00 5.33
CA LYS A 364 2.12 -3.41 5.20
C LYS A 364 3.19 -4.44 4.85
N TYR A 365 3.12 -5.63 5.45
CA TYR A 365 4.04 -6.72 5.13
C TYR A 365 3.31 -8.03 4.82
N ILE A 366 3.89 -8.82 3.92
CA ILE A 366 3.60 -10.23 3.73
C ILE A 366 4.74 -11.02 4.37
N ILE A 367 4.43 -11.90 5.32
CA ILE A 367 5.39 -12.80 5.92
C ILE A 367 5.23 -14.15 5.23
N GLN A 368 6.26 -14.60 4.50
CA GLN A 368 6.33 -15.95 3.97
C GLN A 368 7.20 -16.81 4.89
N PHE A 369 6.66 -17.93 5.33
CA PHE A 369 7.30 -18.84 6.27
C PHE A 369 7.29 -20.28 5.76
N ARG A 370 8.08 -21.13 6.39
CA ARG A 370 8.01 -22.59 6.26
C ARG A 370 7.79 -23.21 7.63
N VAL A 371 7.10 -24.34 7.62
CA VAL A 371 6.96 -25.21 8.78
C VAL A 371 8.09 -26.24 8.71
N ASN A 372 8.89 -26.32 9.76
CA ASN A 372 9.85 -27.40 9.95
C ASN A 372 9.15 -28.55 10.67
N ASP A 373 9.46 -29.78 10.27
CA ASP A 373 9.19 -30.93 11.12
C ASP A 373 9.89 -30.71 12.46
N ALA A 374 9.17 -30.93 13.56
CA ALA A 374 9.71 -30.77 14.90
C ALA A 374 10.89 -31.74 15.09
N LYS A 375 12.12 -31.26 14.84
CA LYS A 375 13.33 -32.01 15.18
C LYS A 375 13.42 -32.02 16.70
N ILE A 376 13.37 -33.20 17.29
CA ILE A 376 13.70 -33.39 18.71
C ILE A 376 15.11 -32.82 18.87
N ARG A 377 15.25 -31.71 19.60
CA ARG A 377 16.57 -31.19 19.96
C ARG A 377 17.21 -32.25 20.86
N GLN A 378 18.19 -32.98 20.32
CA GLN A 378 19.10 -33.74 21.16
C GLN A 378 19.93 -32.69 21.92
N GLN A 379 19.90 -32.73 23.25
CA GLN A 379 20.89 -32.00 24.03
C GLN A 379 22.27 -32.51 23.62
N GLU A 380 23.16 -31.61 23.24
CA GLU A 380 24.59 -31.95 23.14
C GLU A 380 25.04 -32.42 24.52
N GLY A 381 25.46 -33.68 24.60
CA GLY A 381 25.86 -34.36 25.83
C GLY A 381 27.33 -34.12 26.18
#